data_AF-A0A529Z5C3-F1
#
_entry.id   AF-A0A529Z5C3-F1
#
_cell.length_a   1.000
_cell.length_b   1.000
_cell.length_c   1.000
_cell.angle_alpha   90.00
_cell.angle_beta   90.00
_cell.angle_gamma   90.00
#
_symmetry.space_group_name_H-M   'P 1'
#
loop_
_entity.id
_entity.type
_entity.pdbx_description
1 polymer ?
#
loop_
_entity_poly.entity_id
_entity_poly.type
_entity_poly.pdbx_seq_one_letter_code
_entity_poly.pdbx_strand_id
1 'polypeptide(L)'
;ILTSVVALHELGHMAAFRLTGHRRARMIFIPLLGGIAIGGRPYDSRFEVAFVALMGAGFSAFLVPVLIAASGLAGSEGHRLAATLLATLAGCASLFNIANLVPVWKFDGGQVLRQICPGPAVLALASFLLLSALLALGWRAGFSPSFLLIAGAVFSILSLITVGSGVKPRHELKPIKTFDRLVMAGALLAVFAIHGYGMLWASAQLM
;
A
#
# COMPACT_ATOMS: atom_id res chain seq x y z
N ILE A 1 -2.41 -14.48 -11.16
CA ILE A 1 -2.16 -13.02 -11.04
C ILE A 1 -2.40 -12.55 -9.61
N LEU A 2 -3.65 -12.57 -9.10
CA LEU A 2 -3.95 -12.06 -7.75
C LEU A 2 -3.11 -12.69 -6.62
N THR A 3 -2.99 -14.02 -6.60
CA THR A 3 -2.12 -14.74 -5.64
C THR A 3 -0.69 -14.22 -5.66
N SER A 4 -0.13 -13.96 -6.85
CA SER A 4 1.22 -13.41 -7.02
C SER A 4 1.33 -11.98 -6.50
N VAL A 5 0.31 -11.15 -6.76
CA VAL A 5 0.24 -9.77 -6.25
C VAL A 5 0.24 -9.74 -4.72
N VAL A 6 -0.61 -10.55 -4.10
CA VAL A 6 -0.66 -10.67 -2.63
C VAL A 6 0.68 -11.18 -2.09
N ALA A 7 1.24 -12.23 -2.70
CA ALA A 7 2.52 -12.77 -2.27
C ALA A 7 3.66 -11.74 -2.36
N LEU A 8 3.70 -10.91 -3.41
CA LEU A 8 4.68 -9.83 -3.58
C LEU A 8 4.52 -8.73 -2.52
N HIS A 9 3.28 -8.39 -2.17
CA HIS A 9 3.00 -7.44 -1.10
C HIS A 9 3.46 -7.98 0.26
N GLU A 10 3.06 -9.20 0.61
CA GLU A 10 3.47 -9.84 1.86
C GLU A 10 4.99 -10.06 1.94
N LEU A 11 5.64 -10.32 0.80
CA LEU A 11 7.10 -10.41 0.71
C LEU A 11 7.75 -9.07 1.10
N GLY A 12 7.13 -7.95 0.76
CA GLY A 12 7.56 -6.63 1.20
C GLY A 12 7.56 -6.48 2.72
N HIS A 13 6.47 -6.88 3.38
CA HIS A 13 6.43 -6.92 4.85
C HIS A 13 7.48 -7.86 5.43
N MET A 14 7.65 -9.06 4.85
CA MET A 14 8.66 -10.01 5.29
C MET A 14 10.08 -9.44 5.16
N ALA A 15 10.40 -8.83 4.01
CA ALA A 15 11.69 -8.18 3.78
C ALA A 15 11.93 -7.08 4.83
N ALA A 16 10.93 -6.24 5.09
CA ALA A 16 11.02 -5.19 6.10
C ALA A 16 11.28 -5.77 7.50
N PHE A 17 10.55 -6.81 7.89
CA PHE A 17 10.79 -7.50 9.16
C PHE A 17 12.21 -8.05 9.26
N ARG A 18 12.76 -8.63 8.20
CA ARG A 18 14.15 -9.12 8.19
C ARG A 18 15.15 -7.98 8.33
N LEU A 19 14.94 -6.87 7.63
CA LEU A 19 15.78 -5.68 7.70
C LEU A 19 15.74 -4.99 9.06
N THR A 20 14.61 -5.05 9.78
CA THR A 20 14.47 -4.49 11.14
C THR A 20 14.85 -5.48 12.25
N GLY A 21 15.43 -6.62 11.89
CA GLY A 21 16.01 -7.58 12.84
C GLY A 21 15.02 -8.59 13.43
N HIS A 22 13.82 -8.76 12.86
CA HIS A 22 12.90 -9.84 13.23
C HIS A 22 13.37 -11.19 12.67
N ARG A 23 14.40 -11.78 13.28
CA ARG A 23 15.02 -13.05 12.83
C ARG A 23 14.05 -14.24 12.80
N ARG A 24 13.01 -14.21 13.62
CA ARG A 24 11.95 -15.24 13.69
C ARG A 24 10.67 -14.86 12.96
N ALA A 25 10.70 -13.85 12.08
CA ALA A 25 9.54 -13.49 11.28
C ALA A 25 9.09 -14.67 10.40
N ARG A 26 7.79 -14.90 10.32
CA ARG A 26 7.19 -15.96 9.51
C ARG A 26 6.05 -15.37 8.68
N MET A 27 5.90 -15.88 7.46
CA MET A 27 4.76 -15.57 6.61
C MET A 27 3.84 -16.78 6.65
N ILE A 28 2.57 -16.56 6.97
CA ILE A 28 1.54 -17.58 6.83
C ILE A 28 0.74 -17.20 5.60
N PHE A 29 0.90 -17.97 4.53
CA PHE A 29 0.08 -17.79 3.33
C PHE A 29 -1.18 -18.63 3.46
N ILE A 30 -2.34 -17.99 3.50
CA ILE A 30 -3.63 -18.65 3.53
C ILE A 30 -4.21 -18.60 2.11
N PRO A 31 -4.32 -19.75 1.41
CA PRO A 31 -4.91 -19.81 0.09
C PRO A 31 -6.29 -19.12 0.08
N LEU A 32 -6.53 -18.27 -0.92
CA LEU A 32 -7.79 -17.52 -1.15
C LEU A 32 -8.13 -16.42 -0.13
N LEU A 33 -7.55 -16.41 1.07
CA LEU A 33 -7.78 -15.39 2.10
C LEU A 33 -6.68 -14.33 2.20
N GLY A 34 -5.47 -14.64 1.71
CA GLY A 34 -4.32 -13.74 1.70
C GLY A 34 -3.13 -14.27 2.49
N GLY A 35 -2.05 -13.50 2.58
CA GLY A 35 -0.94 -13.82 3.49
C GLY A 35 -0.94 -12.90 4.70
N ILE A 36 -0.36 -13.37 5.81
CA ILE A 36 -0.08 -12.53 6.97
C ILE A 36 1.40 -12.69 7.31
N ALA A 37 2.16 -11.62 7.17
CA ALA A 37 3.51 -11.53 7.71
C ALA A 37 3.47 -11.22 9.23
N ILE A 38 4.08 -12.09 10.03
CA ILE A 38 4.12 -11.96 11.48
C ILE A 38 5.56 -11.72 11.94
N GLY A 39 5.77 -10.61 12.63
CA GLY A 39 7.05 -10.27 13.25
C GLY A 39 7.43 -11.23 14.38
N GLY A 40 8.73 -11.50 14.52
CA GLY A 40 9.25 -12.39 15.57
C GLY A 40 9.36 -11.76 16.96
N ARG A 41 9.15 -10.45 17.08
CA ARG A 41 9.13 -9.66 18.32
C ARG A 41 8.17 -8.47 18.18
N PRO A 42 7.76 -7.81 19.28
CA PRO A 42 7.09 -6.52 19.21
C PRO A 42 7.96 -5.46 18.51
N TYR A 43 7.30 -4.47 17.89
CA TYR A 43 7.97 -3.31 17.31
C TYR A 43 8.71 -2.49 18.37
N ASP A 44 9.86 -1.93 18.00
CA ASP A 44 10.73 -1.13 18.89
C ASP A 44 10.49 0.38 18.72
N SER A 45 10.11 0.83 17.52
CA SER A 45 9.93 2.26 17.21
C SER A 45 8.73 2.53 16.31
N ARG A 46 8.24 3.77 16.34
CA ARG A 46 7.22 4.25 15.39
C ARG A 46 7.71 4.20 13.95
N PHE A 47 9.00 4.45 13.72
CA PHE A 47 9.62 4.29 12.40
C PHE A 47 9.50 2.85 11.91
N GLU A 48 9.81 1.87 12.76
CA GLU A 48 9.75 0.46 12.40
C GLU A 48 8.33 0.05 11.97
N VAL A 49 7.30 0.50 12.70
CA VAL A 49 5.90 0.26 12.32
C VAL A 49 5.57 0.88 10.96
N ALA A 50 5.95 2.14 10.74
CA ALA A 50 5.69 2.84 9.49
C ALA A 50 6.42 2.18 8.30
N PHE A 51 7.68 1.81 8.51
CA PHE A 51 8.51 1.17 7.49
C PHE A 51 7.95 -0.19 7.11
N VAL A 52 7.66 -1.06 8.09
CA VAL A 52 7.10 -2.38 7.83
C VAL A 52 5.76 -2.30 7.11
N ALA A 53 4.85 -1.42 7.57
CA ALA A 53 3.55 -1.22 6.90
C ALA A 53 3.75 -0.73 5.46
N LEU A 54 4.57 0.30 5.25
CA LEU A 54 4.76 0.84 3.90
C LEU A 54 5.40 -0.17 2.94
N MET A 55 6.30 -1.02 3.42
CA MET A 55 7.07 -1.93 2.58
C MET A 55 6.24 -2.99 1.88
N GLY A 56 5.01 -3.29 2.33
CA GLY A 56 4.10 -4.15 1.56
C GLY A 56 3.84 -3.58 0.17
N ALA A 57 3.38 -2.33 0.13
CA ALA A 57 3.23 -1.57 -1.12
C ALA A 57 4.55 -1.08 -1.71
N GLY A 58 5.54 -0.76 -0.87
CA GLY A 58 6.82 -0.21 -1.29
C GLY A 58 7.67 -1.22 -2.07
N PHE A 59 7.70 -2.48 -1.65
CA PHE A 59 8.47 -3.51 -2.33
C PHE A 59 7.92 -3.79 -3.73
N SER A 60 6.59 -3.94 -3.84
CA SER A 60 5.92 -4.18 -5.11
C SER A 60 5.96 -2.97 -6.05
N ALA A 61 6.14 -1.74 -5.53
CA ALA A 61 6.28 -0.54 -6.36
C ALA A 61 7.48 -0.61 -7.31
N PHE A 62 8.61 -1.19 -6.89
CA PHE A 62 9.78 -1.34 -7.76
C PHE A 62 9.52 -2.23 -8.98
N LEU A 63 8.55 -3.15 -8.88
CA LEU A 63 8.20 -4.05 -9.98
C LEU A 63 7.32 -3.36 -11.03
N VAL A 64 6.54 -2.34 -10.66
CA VAL A 64 5.56 -1.70 -11.55
C VAL A 64 6.21 -1.12 -12.82
N PRO A 65 7.26 -0.27 -12.76
CA PRO A 65 7.93 0.22 -13.97
C PRO A 65 8.52 -0.89 -14.85
N VAL A 66 9.02 -1.97 -14.23
CA VAL A 66 9.57 -3.12 -14.95
C VAL A 66 8.48 -3.84 -15.74
N LEU A 67 7.30 -4.06 -15.13
CA LEU A 67 6.16 -4.68 -15.82
C LEU A 67 5.63 -3.82 -16.96
N ILE A 68 5.59 -2.50 -16.77
CA ILE A 68 5.19 -1.54 -17.80
C ILE A 68 6.14 -1.63 -19.00
N ALA A 69 7.45 -1.56 -18.76
CA ALA A 69 8.46 -1.66 -19.81
C ALA A 69 8.40 -3.01 -20.54
N ALA A 70 8.31 -4.11 -19.79
CA ALA A 70 8.22 -5.45 -20.34
C ALA A 70 6.95 -5.66 -21.20
N SER A 71 5.81 -5.10 -20.76
CA SER A 71 4.56 -5.14 -21.53
C SER A 71 4.69 -4.39 -22.86
N GLY A 72 5.30 -3.20 -22.84
CA GLY A 72 5.56 -2.41 -24.05
C GLY A 72 6.48 -3.13 -25.04
N LEU A 73 7.56 -3.75 -24.55
CA LEU A 73 8.47 -4.55 -25.38
C LEU A 73 7.76 -5.74 -26.01
N ALA A 74 7.04 -6.55 -25.20
CA ALA A 74 6.28 -7.69 -25.70
C ALA A 74 5.22 -7.28 -26.75
N GLY A 75 4.58 -6.12 -26.56
CA GLY A 75 3.64 -5.56 -27.53
C GLY A 75 4.32 -5.21 -28.85
N SER A 76 5.49 -4.57 -28.80
CA SER A 76 6.27 -4.18 -29.99
C SER A 76 6.79 -5.36 -30.80
N GLU A 77 7.08 -6.49 -30.14
CA GLU A 77 7.52 -7.74 -30.78
C GLU A 77 6.35 -8.60 -31.29
N GLY A 78 5.10 -8.14 -31.15
CA GLY A 78 3.91 -8.84 -31.60
C GLY A 78 3.37 -9.90 -30.62
N HIS A 79 3.98 -10.04 -29.44
CA HIS A 79 3.53 -10.94 -28.37
C HIS A 79 2.35 -10.36 -27.57
N ARG A 80 1.21 -10.16 -28.23
CA ARG A 80 0.02 -9.49 -27.67
C ARG A 80 -0.46 -10.11 -26.35
N LEU A 81 -0.54 -11.43 -26.26
CA LEU A 81 -0.97 -12.11 -25.02
C LEU A 81 -0.03 -11.81 -23.85
N ALA A 82 1.29 -11.85 -24.08
CA ALA A 82 2.27 -11.54 -23.04
C ALA A 82 2.17 -10.08 -22.60
N ALA A 83 2.02 -9.15 -23.55
CA ALA A 83 1.83 -7.73 -23.27
C ALA A 83 0.60 -7.49 -22.38
N THR A 84 -0.55 -8.09 -22.73
CA THR A 84 -1.78 -8.00 -21.94
C THR A 84 -1.63 -8.61 -20.56
N LEU A 85 -0.99 -9.80 -20.43
CA LEU A 85 -0.78 -10.44 -19.13
C LEU A 85 0.10 -9.60 -18.20
N LEU A 86 1.15 -8.98 -18.74
CA LEU A 86 2.03 -8.06 -18.00
C LEU A 86 1.31 -6.78 -17.60
N ALA A 87 0.50 -6.21 -18.50
CA ALA A 87 -0.33 -5.04 -18.19
C ALA A 87 -1.36 -5.34 -17.09
N THR A 88 -2.04 -6.49 -17.17
CA THR A 88 -2.96 -6.96 -16.14
C THR A 88 -2.25 -7.19 -14.80
N LEU A 89 -1.04 -7.77 -14.80
CA LEU A 89 -0.26 -7.95 -13.58
C LEU A 89 0.13 -6.59 -12.96
N ALA A 90 0.58 -5.63 -13.76
CA ALA A 90 0.88 -4.27 -13.29
C ALA A 90 -0.36 -3.58 -12.72
N GLY A 91 -1.49 -3.63 -13.44
CA GLY A 91 -2.77 -3.06 -12.99
C GLY A 91 -3.29 -3.68 -11.70
N CYS A 92 -3.28 -5.01 -11.60
CA CYS A 92 -3.67 -5.72 -10.36
C CYS A 92 -2.73 -5.40 -9.19
N ALA A 93 -1.41 -5.35 -9.43
CA ALA A 93 -0.44 -4.97 -8.41
C ALA A 93 -0.69 -3.55 -7.92
N SER A 94 -0.81 -2.59 -8.85
CA SER A 94 -1.11 -1.21 -8.56
C SER A 94 -2.41 -1.04 -7.77
N LEU A 95 -3.51 -1.63 -8.24
CA LEU A 95 -4.81 -1.51 -7.59
C LEU A 95 -4.80 -2.09 -6.17
N PHE A 96 -4.22 -3.28 -5.99
CA PHE A 96 -4.12 -3.92 -4.68
C PHE A 96 -3.32 -3.08 -3.69
N ASN A 97 -2.21 -2.51 -4.12
CA ASN A 97 -1.36 -1.70 -3.24
C ASN A 97 -1.96 -0.32 -2.97
N ILE A 98 -2.61 0.31 -3.95
CA ILE A 98 -3.40 1.54 -3.76
C ILE A 98 -4.52 1.31 -2.74
N ALA A 99 -5.23 0.17 -2.81
CA ALA A 99 -6.24 -0.18 -1.82
C ALA A 99 -5.63 -0.33 -0.41
N ASN A 100 -4.44 -0.93 -0.28
CA ASN A 100 -3.72 -1.04 1.00
C ASN A 100 -3.21 0.30 1.54
N LEU A 101 -3.09 1.33 0.72
CA LEU A 101 -2.74 2.69 1.15
C LEU A 101 -3.94 3.52 1.63
N VAL A 102 -5.16 2.97 1.64
CA VAL A 102 -6.33 3.66 2.19
C VAL A 102 -6.07 4.04 3.67
N PRO A 103 -6.36 5.28 4.09
CA PRO A 103 -6.02 5.79 5.42
C PRO A 103 -6.98 5.30 6.53
N VAL A 104 -7.20 3.99 6.61
CA VAL A 104 -8.03 3.31 7.62
C VAL A 104 -7.13 2.45 8.53
N TRP A 105 -7.49 2.28 9.80
CA TRP A 105 -6.64 1.63 10.81
C TRP A 105 -6.03 0.28 10.41
N LYS A 106 -6.80 -0.58 9.75
CA LYS A 106 -6.35 -1.94 9.37
C LYS A 106 -5.47 -1.98 8.12
N PHE A 107 -5.40 -0.87 7.39
CA PHE A 107 -4.69 -0.75 6.12
C PHE A 107 -3.32 -0.10 6.37
N ASP A 108 -2.34 -0.42 5.52
CA ASP A 108 -0.97 0.06 5.65
C ASP A 108 -0.88 1.58 5.62
N GLY A 109 -1.63 2.24 4.73
CA GLY A 109 -1.67 3.70 4.67
C GLY A 109 -2.08 4.34 6.00
N GLY A 110 -3.09 3.78 6.66
CA GLY A 110 -3.51 4.22 7.99
C GLY A 110 -2.47 3.93 9.08
N GLN A 111 -1.76 2.79 9.00
CA GLN A 111 -0.66 2.46 9.91
C GLN A 111 0.49 3.46 9.76
N VAL A 112 0.91 3.76 8.52
CA VAL A 112 1.98 4.73 8.22
C VAL A 112 1.62 6.12 8.74
N LEU A 113 0.45 6.65 8.36
CA LEU A 113 0.03 8.01 8.73
C LEU A 113 0.03 8.23 10.24
N ARG A 114 -0.39 7.23 11.03
CA ARG A 114 -0.44 7.34 12.50
C ARG A 114 0.93 7.42 13.16
N GLN A 115 1.96 6.87 12.51
CA GLN A 115 3.32 6.95 13.03
C GLN A 115 3.99 8.27 12.67
N ILE A 116 3.72 8.79 11.47
CA ILE A 116 4.37 10.01 10.97
C ILE A 116 3.64 11.29 11.38
N CYS A 117 2.33 11.26 11.59
CA CYS A 117 1.57 12.45 11.99
C CYS A 117 1.71 12.70 13.50
N PRO A 118 2.11 13.92 13.92
CA PRO A 118 2.41 14.21 15.33
C PRO A 118 1.17 14.33 16.23
N GLY A 119 -0.01 14.53 15.66
CA GLY A 119 -1.24 14.75 16.42
C GLY A 119 -2.51 14.47 15.61
N PRO A 120 -3.67 14.46 16.27
CA PRO A 120 -4.95 14.05 15.67
C PRO A 120 -5.40 14.97 14.53
N ALA A 121 -5.18 16.28 14.63
CA ALA A 121 -5.55 17.22 13.57
C ALA A 121 -4.74 16.99 12.29
N VAL A 122 -3.41 16.84 12.40
CA VAL A 122 -2.53 16.55 11.27
C VAL A 122 -2.84 15.17 10.67
N LEU A 123 -3.13 14.18 11.52
CA LEU A 123 -3.56 12.87 11.07
C LEU A 123 -4.88 12.95 10.27
N ALA A 124 -5.89 13.64 10.79
CA ALA A 124 -7.18 13.80 10.13
C ALA A 124 -7.02 14.49 8.76
N LEU A 125 -6.22 15.57 8.70
CA LEU A 125 -5.93 16.27 7.44
C LEU A 125 -5.18 15.36 6.45
N ALA A 126 -4.11 14.68 6.89
CA ALA A 126 -3.34 13.79 6.03
C ALA A 126 -4.19 12.62 5.52
N SER A 127 -5.03 12.03 6.37
CA SER A 127 -5.98 10.98 5.99
C SER A 127 -7.02 11.48 5.00
N PHE A 128 -7.56 12.68 5.21
CA PHE A 128 -8.51 13.29 4.27
C PHE A 128 -7.85 13.51 2.90
N LEU A 129 -6.67 14.13 2.86
CA LEU A 129 -5.95 14.39 1.62
C LEU A 129 -5.59 13.10 0.86
N LEU A 130 -5.11 12.08 1.57
CA LEU A 130 -4.78 10.79 0.96
C LEU A 130 -6.04 10.10 0.41
N LEU A 131 -7.15 10.11 1.16
CA LEU A 131 -8.42 9.54 0.68
C LEU A 131 -8.94 10.31 -0.53
N SER A 132 -8.90 11.64 -0.53
CA SER A 132 -9.28 12.46 -1.68
C SER A 132 -8.42 12.15 -2.91
N ALA A 133 -7.10 11.98 -2.74
CA ALA A 133 -6.19 11.58 -3.81
C ALA A 133 -6.53 10.19 -4.37
N LEU A 134 -6.86 9.23 -3.50
CA LEU A 134 -7.32 7.88 -3.89
C LEU A 134 -8.61 7.92 -4.71
N LEU A 135 -9.59 8.72 -4.29
CA LEU A 135 -10.86 8.88 -5.01
C LEU A 135 -10.67 9.57 -6.36
N ALA A 136 -9.83 10.63 -6.41
CA ALA A 136 -9.48 11.29 -7.66
C ALA A 136 -8.76 10.36 -8.64
N LEU A 137 -7.84 9.54 -8.12
CA LEU A 137 -7.17 8.50 -8.90
C LEU A 137 -8.16 7.47 -9.44
N GLY A 138 -9.10 7.00 -8.62
CA GLY A 138 -10.16 6.09 -9.03
C GLY A 138 -11.05 6.69 -10.12
N TRP A 139 -11.44 7.96 -10.00
CA TRP A 139 -12.20 8.64 -11.05
C TRP A 139 -11.44 8.70 -12.37
N ARG A 140 -10.14 9.04 -12.32
CA ARG A 140 -9.26 9.06 -13.51
C ARG A 140 -9.06 7.67 -14.14
N ALA A 141 -9.19 6.59 -13.36
CA ALA A 141 -9.13 5.22 -13.85
C ALA A 141 -10.47 4.70 -14.38
N GLY A 142 -11.51 5.54 -14.46
CA GLY A 142 -12.80 5.18 -15.05
C GLY A 142 -13.83 4.58 -14.09
N PHE A 143 -13.59 4.58 -12.78
CA PHE A 143 -14.60 4.16 -11.81
C PHE A 143 -15.79 5.14 -11.78
N SER A 144 -17.01 4.62 -11.63
CA SER A 144 -18.22 5.46 -11.63
C SER A 144 -18.26 6.40 -10.41
N PRO A 145 -18.84 7.61 -10.54
CA PRO A 145 -18.97 8.53 -9.41
C PRO A 145 -19.75 7.93 -8.23
N SER A 146 -20.80 7.16 -8.50
CA SER A 146 -21.60 6.49 -7.46
C SER A 146 -20.78 5.46 -6.67
N PHE A 147 -19.97 4.65 -7.35
CA PHE A 147 -19.07 3.70 -6.70
C PHE A 147 -18.05 4.43 -5.80
N LEU A 148 -17.43 5.50 -6.30
CA LEU A 148 -16.43 6.26 -5.56
C LEU A 148 -17.01 6.97 -4.33
N LEU A 149 -18.23 7.51 -4.44
CA LEU A 149 -18.93 8.11 -3.29
C LEU A 149 -19.23 7.07 -2.22
N ILE A 150 -19.73 5.89 -2.60
CA ILE A 150 -20.00 4.78 -1.66
C ILE A 150 -18.69 4.32 -1.00
N ALA A 151 -17.65 4.08 -1.78
CA ALA A 151 -16.34 3.66 -1.27
C ALA A 151 -15.75 4.70 -0.31
N GLY A 152 -15.78 5.98 -0.69
CA GLY A 152 -15.31 7.09 0.15
C GLY A 152 -16.08 7.20 1.46
N ALA A 153 -17.41 7.05 1.43
CA ALA A 153 -18.26 7.04 2.63
C ALA A 153 -17.92 5.85 3.54
N VAL A 154 -17.83 4.64 2.98
CA VAL A 154 -17.47 3.43 3.73
C VAL A 154 -16.10 3.58 4.41
N PHE A 155 -15.08 4.00 3.66
CA PHE A 155 -13.74 4.18 4.24
C PHE A 155 -13.68 5.30 5.28
N SER A 156 -14.44 6.38 5.09
CA SER A 156 -14.54 7.46 6.09
C SER A 156 -15.18 6.96 7.39
N ILE A 157 -16.30 6.25 7.30
CA ILE A 157 -16.99 5.65 8.45
C ILE A 157 -16.10 4.64 9.16
N LEU A 158 -15.46 3.72 8.40
CA LEU A 158 -14.52 2.75 8.96
C LEU A 158 -13.33 3.43 9.63
N SER A 159 -12.81 4.50 9.06
CA SER A 159 -11.72 5.28 9.67
C SER A 159 -12.12 5.83 11.03
N LEU A 160 -13.33 6.40 11.15
CA LEU A 160 -13.87 6.94 12.40
C LEU A 160 -14.15 5.86 13.46
N ILE A 161 -14.81 4.76 13.09
CA ILE A 161 -15.17 3.68 14.03
C ILE A 161 -13.90 2.99 14.57
N THR A 162 -12.84 2.93 13.76
CA THR A 162 -11.60 2.27 14.16
C THR A 162 -10.64 3.18 14.93
N VAL A 163 -10.94 4.48 15.08
CA VAL A 163 -10.17 5.37 15.97
C VAL A 163 -10.27 4.85 17.41
N GLY A 164 -9.12 4.51 18.01
CA GLY A 164 -9.07 4.03 19.39
C GLY A 164 -9.29 2.52 19.57
N SER A 165 -9.67 1.78 18.51
CA SER A 165 -9.79 0.31 18.53
C SER A 165 -8.44 -0.44 18.63
N GLY A 166 -7.34 0.31 18.67
CA GLY A 166 -6.00 -0.24 18.76
C GLY A 166 -5.67 -0.77 20.15
N VAL A 167 -5.20 -2.02 20.21
CA VAL A 167 -4.57 -2.57 21.41
C VAL A 167 -3.35 -1.71 21.73
N LYS A 168 -3.34 -1.05 22.90
CA LYS A 168 -2.19 -0.28 23.35
C LYS A 168 -0.96 -1.20 23.41
N PRO A 169 0.15 -0.86 22.75
CA PRO A 169 1.38 -1.65 22.85
C PRO A 169 1.76 -1.83 24.32
N ARG A 170 2.18 -3.05 24.69
CA ARG A 170 2.65 -3.34 26.07
C ARG A 170 3.90 -2.56 26.45
N HIS A 171 4.66 -2.10 25.45
CA HIS A 171 5.84 -1.26 25.60
C HIS A 171 5.66 0.00 24.75
N GLU A 172 6.00 1.17 25.29
CA GLU A 172 5.97 2.41 24.53
C GLU A 172 6.97 2.35 23.38
N LEU A 173 6.51 2.69 22.17
CA LEU A 173 7.35 2.74 20.98
C LEU A 173 8.25 3.96 21.02
N LYS A 174 9.52 3.80 20.68
CA LYS A 174 10.46 4.93 20.52
C LYS A 174 9.88 5.94 19.50
N PRO A 175 9.95 7.24 19.81
CA PRO A 175 9.40 8.27 18.94
C PRO A 175 10.13 8.31 17.60
N ILE A 176 9.41 8.68 16.53
CA ILE A 176 10.00 8.88 15.21
C ILE A 176 10.74 10.22 15.16
N LYS A 177 11.98 10.23 14.68
CA LYS A 177 12.76 11.46 14.48
C LYS A 177 12.16 12.27 13.32
N THR A 178 12.37 13.58 13.33
CA THR A 178 11.84 14.48 12.28
C THR A 178 12.32 14.09 10.88
N PHE A 179 13.60 13.74 10.74
CA PHE A 179 14.15 13.29 9.46
C PHE A 179 13.47 12.00 8.96
N ASP A 180 13.41 10.97 9.81
CA ASP A 180 12.76 9.69 9.48
C ASP A 180 11.29 9.87 9.10
N ARG A 181 10.60 10.81 9.76
CA ARG A 181 9.22 11.18 9.43
C ARG A 181 9.10 11.74 8.01
N LEU A 182 10.00 12.64 7.62
CA LEU A 182 10.01 13.20 6.26
C LEU A 182 10.35 12.13 5.22
N VAL A 183 11.29 11.25 5.51
CA VAL A 183 11.63 10.10 4.65
C VAL A 183 10.41 9.20 4.44
N MET A 184 9.71 8.84 5.51
CA MET A 184 8.51 8.00 5.43
C MET A 184 7.35 8.68 4.70
N ALA A 185 7.17 9.99 4.88
CA ALA A 185 6.17 10.77 4.14
C ALA A 185 6.50 10.82 2.64
N GLY A 186 7.76 11.07 2.28
CA GLY A 186 8.24 11.06 0.90
C GLY A 186 8.10 9.68 0.26
N ALA A 187 8.43 8.62 0.99
CA ALA A 187 8.25 7.25 0.54
C ALA A 187 6.77 6.91 0.31
N LEU A 188 5.87 7.30 1.21
CA LEU A 188 4.42 7.12 1.01
C LEU A 188 3.94 7.80 -0.28
N LEU A 189 4.35 9.04 -0.53
CA LEU A 189 4.01 9.76 -1.76
C LEU A 189 4.58 9.08 -3.01
N ALA A 190 5.83 8.61 -2.95
CA ALA A 190 6.46 7.91 -4.07
C ALA A 190 5.75 6.59 -4.38
N VAL A 191 5.43 5.79 -3.37
CA VAL A 191 4.72 4.51 -3.52
C VAL A 191 3.31 4.76 -4.06
N PHE A 192 2.60 5.78 -3.56
CA PHE A 192 1.30 6.19 -4.10
C PHE A 192 1.40 6.60 -5.58
N ALA A 193 2.40 7.41 -5.93
CA ALA A 193 2.59 7.89 -7.29
C ALA A 193 2.92 6.76 -8.27
N ILE A 194 3.82 5.85 -7.91
CA ILE A 194 4.22 4.70 -8.75
C ILE A 194 3.02 3.79 -9.01
N HIS A 195 2.32 3.37 -7.95
CA HIS A 195 1.16 2.50 -8.12
C HIS A 195 0.00 3.22 -8.81
N GLY A 196 -0.23 4.50 -8.51
CA GLY A 196 -1.24 5.31 -9.17
C GLY A 196 -0.98 5.46 -10.66
N TYR A 197 0.27 5.73 -11.06
CA TYR A 197 0.67 5.73 -12.47
C TYR A 197 0.45 4.36 -13.11
N GLY A 198 0.89 3.28 -12.46
CA GLY A 198 0.70 1.92 -12.99
C GLY A 198 -0.78 1.54 -13.16
N MET A 199 -1.65 2.01 -12.27
CA MET A 199 -3.10 1.79 -12.37
C MET A 199 -3.70 2.52 -13.59
N LEU A 200 -3.37 3.80 -13.75
CA LEU A 200 -3.85 4.61 -14.87
C LEU A 200 -3.31 4.09 -16.20
N TRP A 201 -2.02 3.74 -16.24
CA TRP A 201 -1.39 3.17 -17.43
C TRP A 201 -2.04 1.83 -17.80
N ALA A 202 -2.23 0.92 -16.84
CA ALA A 202 -2.85 -0.38 -17.11
C ALA A 202 -4.31 -0.24 -17.56
N SER A 203 -5.08 0.68 -16.95
CA SER A 203 -6.43 1.01 -17.39
C SER A 203 -6.46 1.46 -18.85
N ALA A 204 -5.52 2.32 -19.26
CA ALA A 204 -5.43 2.78 -20.65
C ALA A 204 -4.98 1.70 -21.66
N GLN A 205 -4.34 0.61 -21.20
CA GLN A 205 -3.91 -0.50 -22.07
C GLN A 205 -4.95 -1.61 -22.19
N LEU A 206 -5.85 -1.74 -21.20
CA LEU A 206 -6.79 -2.86 -21.07
C LEU A 206 -8.23 -2.50 -21.43
N MET A 207 -8.53 -1.21 -21.58
CA MET A 207 -9.83 -0.67 -22.04
C MET A 207 -9.75 -0.30 -23.51
#